data_AF-A0A7C2UAD6-F1
#
_entry.id   AF-A0A7C2UAD6-F1
#
_cell.length_a   1.000
_cell.length_b   1.000
_cell.length_c   1.000
_cell.angle_alpha   90.00
_cell.angle_beta   90.00
_cell.angle_gamma   90.00
#
_symmetry.space_group_name_H-M   'P 1'
#
loop_
_entity.id
_entity.type
_entity.pdbx_description
1 polymer ?
#
loop_
_entity_poly.entity_id
_entity_poly.type
_entity_poly.pdbx_seq_one_letter_code
_entity_poly.pdbx_strand_id
1 'polypeptide(L)'
;MSKRLKTFLYLLFIFLVFFPFFKLSQKEEKQIEIVEGKIKEGDTIGNILKREGIKEIESHYIIERLMDIFDPRKSKIGDIFQIYFDKNKNFLKFKYFERPFNYYIVEKQNGKYFSY
;
A
#
# COMPACT_ATOMS: atom_id res chain seq x y z
N MET A 1 1.15 -21.22 -52.03
CA MET A 1 0.52 -20.52 -50.89
C MET A 1 0.29 -19.06 -51.26
N SER A 2 -0.97 -18.61 -51.35
CA SER A 2 -1.32 -17.26 -51.81
C SER A 2 -0.64 -16.19 -50.95
N LYS A 3 -0.12 -15.12 -51.58
CA LYS A 3 0.50 -13.98 -50.87
C LYS A 3 -0.39 -13.48 -49.72
N ARG A 4 -1.71 -13.48 -49.94
CA ARG A 4 -2.74 -13.08 -48.96
C ARG A 4 -2.75 -13.95 -47.69
N LEU A 5 -2.48 -15.26 -47.81
CA LEU A 5 -2.46 -16.17 -46.66
C LEU A 5 -1.23 -15.96 -45.77
N LYS A 6 -0.08 -15.65 -46.39
CA LYS A 6 1.15 -15.31 -45.66
C LYS A 6 1.01 -13.99 -44.91
N THR A 7 0.35 -12.99 -45.51
CA THR A 7 0.07 -11.70 -44.85
C THR A 7 -0.84 -11.89 -43.64
N PHE A 8 -1.87 -12.74 -43.77
CA PHE A 8 -2.78 -13.05 -42.68
C PHE A 8 -2.09 -13.75 -41.49
N LEU A 9 -1.25 -14.76 -41.77
CA LEU A 9 -0.46 -15.45 -40.76
C LEU A 9 0.53 -14.52 -40.03
N TYR A 10 1.12 -13.57 -40.75
CA TYR A 10 2.05 -12.59 -40.17
C TYR A 10 1.33 -11.62 -39.21
N LEU A 11 0.13 -11.16 -39.57
CA LEU A 11 -0.69 -10.32 -38.70
C LEU A 11 -1.17 -11.07 -37.44
N LEU A 12 -1.53 -12.35 -37.58
CA LEU A 12 -1.89 -13.22 -36.45
C LEU A 12 -0.71 -13.39 -35.48
N PHE A 13 0.50 -13.55 -36.01
CA PHE A 13 1.71 -13.70 -35.21
C PHE A 13 2.05 -12.41 -34.45
N ILE A 14 1.95 -11.24 -35.10
CA ILE A 14 2.08 -9.94 -34.43
C ILE A 14 1.05 -9.83 -33.30
N PHE A 15 -0.21 -10.18 -33.55
CA PHE A 15 -1.24 -10.13 -32.52
C PHE A 15 -0.91 -11.04 -31.33
N LEU A 16 -0.47 -12.28 -31.57
CA LEU A 16 -0.08 -13.23 -30.52
C LEU A 16 1.13 -12.76 -29.70
N VAL A 17 2.09 -12.06 -30.32
CA VAL A 17 3.28 -11.54 -29.62
C VAL A 17 2.95 -10.26 -28.84
N PHE A 18 2.05 -9.41 -29.34
CA PHE A 18 1.67 -8.14 -28.69
C PHE A 18 0.54 -8.31 -27.64
N PHE A 19 -0.28 -9.35 -27.75
CA PHE A 19 -1.36 -9.65 -26.80
C PHE A 19 -0.89 -9.83 -25.33
N PRO A 20 0.18 -10.58 -25.02
CA PRO A 20 0.67 -10.70 -23.64
C PRO A 20 1.22 -9.38 -23.09
N PHE A 21 1.72 -8.49 -23.95
CA PHE A 21 2.22 -7.16 -23.55
C PHE A 21 1.09 -6.27 -23.04
N PHE A 22 -0.11 -6.38 -23.63
CA PHE A 22 -1.29 -5.65 -23.17
C PHE A 22 -1.79 -6.13 -21.79
N LYS A 23 -1.62 -7.42 -21.49
CA LYS A 23 -2.04 -8.02 -20.22
C LYS A 23 -1.16 -7.58 -19.03
N LEU A 24 0.08 -7.18 -19.27
CA LEU A 24 0.97 -6.61 -18.24
C LEU A 24 0.55 -5.20 -17.79
N SER A 25 -0.13 -4.44 -18.65
CA SER A 25 -0.55 -3.06 -18.35
C SER A 25 -1.85 -2.98 -17.53
N GLN A 26 -2.62 -4.06 -17.44
CA GLN A 26 -3.82 -4.14 -16.60
C GLN A 26 -3.50 -4.53 -15.15
N LYS A 27 -2.36 -4.09 -14.60
CA LYS A 27 -2.24 -4.02 -13.15
C LYS A 27 -3.15 -2.88 -12.72
N GLU A 28 -4.39 -3.19 -12.35
CA GLU A 28 -5.38 -2.22 -11.88
C GLU A 28 -4.67 -1.15 -11.04
N GLU A 29 -4.68 0.10 -11.50
CA GLU A 29 -4.38 1.24 -10.65
C GLU A 29 -5.43 1.22 -9.54
N LYS A 30 -5.13 0.49 -8.46
CA LYS A 30 -5.92 0.56 -7.24
C LYS A 30 -5.89 2.03 -6.85
N GLN A 31 -7.06 2.67 -6.92
CA GLN A 31 -7.23 3.99 -6.35
C GLN A 31 -6.93 3.86 -4.86
N ILE A 32 -5.79 4.46 -4.46
CA ILE A 32 -5.28 4.44 -3.10
C ILE A 32 -5.39 5.85 -2.58
N GLU A 33 -6.14 6.00 -1.50
CA GLU A 33 -6.16 7.24 -0.74
C GLU A 33 -5.02 7.22 0.27
N ILE A 34 -4.29 8.33 0.36
CA ILE A 34 -3.16 8.48 1.27
C ILE A 34 -3.48 9.64 2.21
N VAL A 35 -3.58 9.33 3.50
CA VAL A 35 -3.63 10.33 4.56
C VAL A 35 -2.22 10.49 5.11
N GLU A 36 -1.67 11.69 4.99
CA GLU A 36 -0.36 12.05 5.53
C GLU A 36 -0.51 13.06 6.67
N GLY A 37 0.26 12.87 7.74
CA GLY A 37 0.27 13.78 8.87
C GLY A 37 1.59 13.76 9.62
N LYS A 38 1.67 14.65 10.63
CA LYS A 38 2.80 14.73 11.56
C LYS A 38 2.33 14.41 12.97
N ILE A 39 3.16 13.71 13.74
CA ILE A 39 2.95 13.50 15.17
C ILE A 39 2.96 14.87 15.87
N LYS A 40 1.88 15.19 16.57
CA LYS A 40 1.76 16.40 17.39
C LYS A 40 1.92 16.07 18.88
N GLU A 41 2.00 17.10 19.70
CA GLU A 41 2.01 16.93 21.16
C GLU A 41 0.74 16.20 21.62
N GLY A 42 0.92 15.19 22.47
CA GLY A 42 -0.17 14.34 22.96
C GLY A 42 -0.68 13.29 21.98
N ASP A 43 -0.20 13.25 20.74
CA ASP A 43 -0.56 12.18 19.81
C ASP A 43 0.07 10.85 20.23
N THR A 44 -0.71 9.78 20.11
CA THR A 44 -0.22 8.41 20.08
C THR A 44 -0.56 7.81 18.72
N ILE A 45 0.23 6.86 18.24
CA ILE A 45 -0.09 6.16 16.98
C ILE A 45 -1.50 5.56 17.04
N GLY A 46 -1.91 4.99 18.17
CA GLY A 46 -3.27 4.46 18.32
C GLY A 46 -4.37 5.53 18.21
N ASN A 47 -4.20 6.70 18.82
CA ASN A 47 -5.18 7.77 18.70
C ASN A 47 -5.24 8.35 17.28
N ILE A 48 -4.09 8.41 16.58
CA ILE A 48 -4.04 8.79 15.16
C ILE A 48 -4.85 7.82 14.33
N LEU A 49 -4.59 6.50 14.45
CA LEU A 49 -5.30 5.48 13.68
C LEU A 49 -6.82 5.57 13.90
N LYS A 50 -7.27 5.71 15.15
CA LYS A 50 -8.70 5.88 15.48
C LYS A 50 -9.29 7.15 14.90
N ARG A 51 -8.57 8.27 14.98
CA ARG A 51 -8.99 9.56 14.44
C ARG A 51 -9.21 9.51 12.92
N GLU A 52 -8.38 8.74 12.21
CA GLU A 52 -8.52 8.49 10.77
C GLU A 52 -9.54 7.38 10.42
N GLY A 53 -10.35 6.94 11.39
CA GLY A 53 -11.47 6.01 11.17
C GLY A 53 -11.11 4.52 11.20
N ILE A 54 -9.87 4.17 11.59
CA ILE A 54 -9.48 2.77 11.76
C ILE A 54 -10.13 2.21 13.03
N LYS A 55 -10.76 1.04 12.91
CA LYS A 55 -11.46 0.40 14.03
C LYS A 55 -10.49 0.03 15.15
N GLU A 56 -10.96 0.07 16.39
CA GLU A 56 -10.17 -0.26 17.59
C GLU A 56 -9.36 -1.56 17.46
N ILE A 57 -10.01 -2.63 17.02
CA ILE A 57 -9.40 -3.96 16.87
C ILE A 57 -8.31 -3.98 15.79
N GLU A 58 -8.53 -3.26 14.68
CA GLU A 58 -7.54 -3.15 13.60
C GLU A 58 -6.37 -2.28 14.02
N SER A 59 -6.64 -1.18 14.73
CA SER A 59 -5.61 -0.35 15.35
C SER A 59 -4.74 -1.14 16.32
N HIS A 60 -5.33 -2.04 17.11
CA HIS A 60 -4.57 -2.88 18.04
C HIS A 60 -3.59 -3.78 17.29
N TYR A 61 -4.04 -4.48 16.24
CA TYR A 61 -3.17 -5.34 15.42
C TYR A 61 -2.06 -4.56 14.71
N ILE A 62 -2.35 -3.34 14.23
CA ILE A 62 -1.34 -2.49 13.60
C ILE A 62 -0.26 -2.12 14.62
N ILE A 63 -0.64 -1.71 15.82
CA ILE A 63 0.30 -1.32 16.88
C ILE A 63 1.13 -2.53 17.33
N GLU A 64 0.50 -3.69 17.51
CA GLU A 64 1.18 -4.93 17.90
C GLU A 64 2.27 -5.31 16.89
N ARG A 65 1.95 -5.27 15.59
CA ARG A 65 2.93 -5.55 14.53
C ARG A 65 3.99 -4.47 14.41
N LEU A 66 3.64 -3.20 14.64
CA LEU A 66 4.62 -2.12 14.64
C LEU A 66 5.62 -2.29 15.79
N MET A 67 5.16 -2.71 16.97
CA MET A 67 6.00 -2.98 18.15
C MET A 67 7.07 -4.05 17.89
N ASP A 68 6.84 -4.98 16.95
CA ASP A 68 7.83 -5.99 16.57
C ASP A 68 9.09 -5.39 15.92
N ILE A 69 8.98 -4.20 15.31
CA ILE A 69 10.07 -3.53 14.57
C ILE A 69 10.44 -2.15 15.15
N PHE A 70 9.52 -1.49 15.85
CA PHE A 70 9.69 -0.15 16.41
C PHE A 70 8.76 0.07 17.61
N ASP A 71 9.27 0.60 18.72
CA ASP A 71 8.44 0.97 19.86
C ASP A 71 7.65 2.28 19.57
N PRO A 72 6.32 2.24 19.37
CA PRO A 72 5.50 3.41 19.04
C PRO A 72 5.52 4.52 20.09
N ARG A 73 5.94 4.20 21.33
CA ARG A 73 6.04 5.18 22.42
C ARG A 73 7.28 6.06 22.28
N LYS A 74 8.22 5.68 21.42
CA LYS A 74 9.41 6.48 21.09
C LYS A 74 9.14 7.49 19.97
N SER A 75 7.91 7.57 19.48
CA SER A 75 7.54 8.54 18.47
C SER A 75 7.79 9.98 18.92
N LYS A 76 8.33 10.81 18.03
CA LYS A 76 8.70 12.19 18.35
C LYS A 76 7.81 13.18 17.62
N ILE A 77 7.63 14.35 18.25
CA ILE A 77 6.90 15.46 17.64
C ILE A 77 7.54 15.82 16.29
N GLY A 78 6.69 15.95 15.27
CA GLY A 78 7.08 16.26 13.91
C GLY A 78 7.50 15.06 13.06
N ASP A 79 7.59 13.85 13.62
CA ASP A 79 7.72 12.64 12.82
C ASP A 79 6.50 12.48 11.91
N ILE A 80 6.70 11.87 10.74
CA ILE A 80 5.69 11.79 9.69
C ILE A 80 5.03 10.42 9.75
N PHE A 81 3.74 10.36 9.50
CA PHE A 81 3.03 9.12 9.26
C PHE A 81 2.24 9.19 7.95
N GLN A 82 2.05 8.03 7.32
CA GLN A 82 1.16 7.86 6.18
C GLN A 82 0.25 6.65 6.42
N ILE A 83 -1.03 6.82 6.18
CA ILE A 83 -2.02 5.74 6.17
C ILE A 83 -2.57 5.62 4.76
N TYR A 84 -2.58 4.40 4.24
CA TYR A 84 -3.06 4.08 2.91
C TYR A 84 -4.37 3.31 3.02
N PHE A 85 -5.37 3.75 2.28
CA PHE A 85 -6.68 3.12 2.19
C PHE A 85 -6.98 2.69 0.76
N ASP A 86 -7.79 1.64 0.60
CA ASP A 86 -8.40 1.33 -0.68
C ASP A 86 -9.58 2.26 -1.00
N LYS A 87 -10.15 2.13 -2.20
CA LYS A 87 -11.35 2.85 -2.64
C LYS A 87 -12.57 2.72 -1.71
N ASN A 88 -12.61 1.70 -0.86
CA ASN A 88 -13.69 1.42 0.07
C ASN A 88 -13.33 1.85 1.50
N LYS A 89 -12.26 2.66 1.69
CA LYS A 89 -11.75 3.11 2.99
C LYS A 89 -11.27 1.97 3.89
N ASN A 90 -10.92 0.80 3.34
CA ASN A 90 -10.28 -0.25 4.10
C ASN A 90 -8.79 0.05 4.26
N PHE A 91 -8.26 -0.16 5.45
CA PHE A 91 -6.84 -0.04 5.73
C PHE A 91 -6.01 -1.01 4.85
N LEU A 92 -4.97 -0.46 4.22
CA LEU A 92 -3.99 -1.22 3.45
C LEU A 92 -2.62 -1.21 4.13
N LYS A 93 -2.16 -0.03 4.56
CA LYS A 93 -0.78 0.17 5.00
C LYS A 93 -0.66 1.36 5.94
N PHE A 94 0.19 1.22 6.95
CA PHE A 94 0.67 2.29 7.80
C PHE A 94 2.17 2.42 7.59
N LYS A 95 2.66 3.64 7.38
CA LYS A 95 4.09 3.95 7.38
C LYS A 95 4.38 5.00 8.42
N TYR A 96 5.42 4.76 9.21
CA TYR A 96 5.96 5.70 10.17
C TYR A 96 7.37 6.09 9.75
N PHE A 97 7.68 7.38 9.73
CA PHE A 97 8.99 7.90 9.37
C PHE A 97 9.68 8.49 10.60
N GLU A 98 10.68 7.77 11.12
CA GLU A 98 11.58 8.28 12.15
C GLU A 98 12.72 9.04 11.47
N ARG A 99 12.73 10.37 11.63
CA ARG A 99 13.78 11.21 11.04
C ARG A 99 15.14 10.92 11.69
N PRO A 100 16.26 10.96 10.93
CA PRO A 100 16.34 11.41 9.53
C PRO A 100 16.21 10.32 8.45
N PHE A 101 16.37 9.03 8.75
CA PHE A 101 16.54 8.00 7.71
C PHE A 101 15.78 6.69 7.94
N ASN A 102 15.05 6.53 9.04
CA ASN A 102 14.36 5.29 9.36
C ASN A 102 12.88 5.39 8.99
N TYR A 103 12.32 4.27 8.55
CA TYR A 103 10.88 4.14 8.43
C TYR A 103 10.46 2.71 8.76
N TYR A 104 9.23 2.58 9.22
CA TYR A 104 8.64 1.32 9.67
C TYR A 104 7.28 1.18 9.05
N ILE A 105 6.95 -0.02 8.58
CA ILE A 105 5.74 -0.25 7.82
C ILE A 105 4.96 -1.39 8.44
N VAL A 106 3.65 -1.22 8.49
CA VAL A 106 2.70 -2.30 8.74
C VAL A 106 1.74 -2.38 7.57
N GLU A 107 1.63 -3.54 6.94
CA GLU A 107 0.76 -3.77 5.78
C GLU A 107 -0.23 -4.90 6.04
N LYS A 108 -1.45 -4.71 5.56
CA LYS A 108 -2.51 -5.72 5.59
C LYS A 108 -2.56 -6.46 4.25
N GLN A 109 -2.28 -7.76 4.29
CA GLN A 109 -2.39 -8.64 3.13
C GLN A 109 -3.25 -9.86 3.49
N ASN A 110 -4.30 -10.12 2.70
CA ASN A 110 -5.22 -11.25 2.90
C ASN A 110 -5.77 -11.36 4.34
N GLY A 111 -6.06 -10.21 4.97
CA GLY A 111 -6.58 -10.14 6.35
C GLY A 111 -5.54 -10.30 7.47
N LYS A 112 -4.27 -10.55 7.12
CA LYS A 112 -3.14 -10.63 8.07
C LYS A 112 -2.30 -9.36 8.01
N TYR A 113 -1.63 -9.05 9.11
CA TYR A 113 -0.77 -7.87 9.26
C TYR A 113 0.69 -8.30 9.29
N PHE A 114 1.52 -7.61 8.50
CA PHE A 114 2.95 -7.85 8.37
C PHE A 114 3.71 -6.57 8.66
N SER A 115 4.85 -6.67 9.34
CA SER A 115 5.73 -5.55 9.67
C SER A 115 7.10 -5.71 9.01
N TYR A 116 7.67 -4.59 8.55
CA TYR A 116 8.98 -4.51 7.89
C TYR A 116 9.60 -3.11 8.02
#